data_AF-A0A7C6X4M8-F1
#
_entry.id   AF-A0A7C6X4M8-F1
#
_cell.length_a   1.000
_cell.length_b   1.000
_cell.length_c   1.000
_cell.angle_alpha   90.00
_cell.angle_beta   90.00
_cell.angle_gamma   90.00
#
_symmetry.space_group_name_H-M   'P 1'
#
loop_
_entity.id
_entity.type
_entity.pdbx_description
1 polymer ?
#
loop_
_entity_poly.entity_id
_entity_poly.type
_entity_poly.pdbx_seq_one_letter_code
_entity_poly.pdbx_strand_id
1 'polypeptide(L)'
;MILQALYQLYGRLLDEPDSGISPPGYSKAGVSYALNLSETGELLDMLDLREQAKGKGKRLITRDMDVPRQVRRTSLRIKANFMCDNSGYVLGVVQKRGKPVELVDKKFDDMRALHERILGNLDDPGARAILGFLSTWDPEHAEGHPVLAPVWDELMRGGNLIFKLDGTQGF
;
A
#
# COMPACT_ATOMS: atom_id res chain seq x y z
N MET A 1 3.34 -20.31 34.18
CA MET A 1 3.52 -20.88 32.82
C MET A 1 4.04 -19.80 31.88
N ILE A 2 5.22 -19.97 31.26
CA ILE A 2 5.92 -18.88 30.54
C ILE A 2 5.14 -18.34 29.33
N LEU A 3 4.41 -19.20 28.61
CA LEU A 3 3.65 -18.81 27.42
C LEU A 3 2.51 -17.83 27.74
N GLN A 4 1.82 -18.03 28.86
CA GLN A 4 0.73 -17.15 29.29
C GLN A 4 1.27 -15.78 29.73
N ALA A 5 2.43 -15.74 30.38
CA ALA A 5 3.09 -14.50 30.75
C ALA A 5 3.54 -13.70 29.51
N LEU A 6 4.06 -14.36 28.49
CA LEU A 6 4.42 -13.73 27.22
C LEU A 6 3.19 -13.19 26.47
N TYR A 7 2.09 -13.94 26.44
CA TYR A 7 0.84 -13.49 25.84
C TYR A 7 0.26 -12.27 26.56
N GLN A 8 0.29 -12.26 27.90
CA GLN A 8 -0.14 -11.11 28.69
C GLN A 8 0.75 -9.88 28.46
N LEU A 9 2.07 -10.06 28.36
CA LEU A 9 2.99 -8.99 28.02
C LEU A 9 2.70 -8.42 26.63
N TYR A 10 2.46 -9.29 25.64
CA TYR A 10 2.07 -8.87 24.30
C TYR A 10 0.78 -8.05 24.31
N GLY A 11 -0.24 -8.49 25.05
CA GLY A 11 -1.49 -7.73 25.23
C GLY A 11 -1.25 -6.33 25.79
N ARG A 12 -0.44 -6.20 26.85
CA ARG A 12 -0.10 -4.87 27.42
C ARG A 12 0.63 -3.98 26.43
N LEU A 13 1.56 -4.54 25.66
CA LEU A 13 2.28 -3.78 24.64
C LEU A 13 1.35 -3.33 23.51
N LEU A 14 0.33 -4.10 23.15
CA LEU A 14 -0.67 -3.65 22.17
C LEU A 14 -1.48 -2.44 22.64
N ASP A 15 -1.73 -2.33 23.95
CA ASP A 15 -2.44 -1.19 24.54
C ASP A 15 -1.55 0.05 24.70
N GLU A 16 -0.23 -0.08 24.55
CA GLU A 16 0.74 1.01 24.62
C GLU A 16 0.97 1.63 23.21
N PRO A 17 0.61 2.91 22.98
CA PRO A 17 0.68 3.54 21.66
C PRO A 17 2.08 3.55 21.02
N ASP A 18 3.13 3.58 21.86
CA ASP A 18 4.53 3.71 21.44
C ASP A 18 5.31 2.39 21.50
N SER A 19 4.65 1.26 21.76
CA SER A 19 5.33 -0.04 21.88
C SER A 19 5.95 -0.52 20.57
N GLY A 20 5.47 0.01 19.43
CA GLY A 20 5.85 -0.43 18.09
C GLY A 20 5.33 -1.83 17.73
N ILE A 21 4.50 -2.45 18.59
CA ILE A 21 3.98 -3.80 18.38
C ILE A 21 2.70 -3.75 17.53
N SER A 22 2.70 -4.52 16.44
CA SER A 22 1.51 -4.68 15.60
C SER A 22 0.54 -5.72 16.16
N PRO A 23 -0.79 -5.54 15.95
CA PRO A 23 -1.79 -6.55 16.22
C PRO A 23 -1.52 -7.90 15.50
N PRO A 24 -2.09 -9.02 15.97
CA PRO A 24 -1.92 -10.30 15.31
C PRO A 24 -2.39 -10.25 13.85
N GLY A 25 -1.57 -10.75 12.93
CA GLY A 25 -1.87 -10.69 11.48
C GLY A 25 -1.45 -9.40 10.78
N TYR A 26 -0.88 -8.43 11.51
CA TYR A 26 -0.35 -7.17 10.97
C TYR A 26 1.17 -7.10 11.12
N SER A 27 1.76 -6.13 10.44
CA SER A 27 3.16 -5.73 10.57
C SER A 27 3.31 -4.24 10.28
N LYS A 28 4.30 -3.58 10.90
CA LYS A 28 4.67 -2.20 10.54
C LYS A 28 5.27 -2.13 9.13
N ALA A 29 4.80 -1.16 8.34
CA ALA A 29 5.41 -0.79 7.07
C ALA A 29 5.31 0.73 6.86
N GLY A 30 6.32 1.31 6.23
CA GLY A 30 6.30 2.70 5.80
C GLY A 30 5.43 2.88 4.56
N VAL A 31 4.41 3.72 4.67
CA VAL A 31 3.48 4.06 3.58
C VAL A 31 3.73 5.50 3.12
N SER A 32 3.76 5.71 1.81
CA SER A 32 3.92 7.03 1.18
C SER A 32 2.57 7.63 0.81
N TYR A 33 1.69 6.86 0.17
CA TYR A 33 0.43 7.38 -0.36
C TYR A 33 -0.72 6.40 -0.18
N ALA A 34 -1.94 6.93 -0.15
CA ALA A 34 -3.15 6.16 -0.34
C ALA A 34 -3.84 6.54 -1.65
N LEU A 35 -4.20 5.53 -2.44
CA LEU A 35 -5.06 5.68 -3.61
C LEU A 35 -6.50 5.84 -3.10
N ASN A 36 -7.08 7.01 -3.28
CA ASN A 36 -8.48 7.25 -2.98
C ASN A 36 -9.33 6.76 -4.16
N LEU A 37 -10.10 5.70 -3.93
CA LEU A 37 -10.89 5.03 -4.94
C LEU A 37 -12.38 5.32 -4.75
N SER A 38 -13.08 5.53 -5.87
CA SER A 38 -14.54 5.49 -5.87
C SER A 38 -15.05 4.08 -5.57
N GLU A 39 -16.35 3.93 -5.26
CA GLU A 39 -16.97 2.60 -5.08
C GLU A 39 -16.85 1.69 -6.32
N THR A 40 -16.67 2.27 -7.51
CA THR A 40 -16.49 1.52 -8.77
C THR A 40 -15.02 1.26 -9.10
N GLY A 41 -14.08 1.75 -8.30
CA GLY A 41 -12.64 1.58 -8.50
C GLY A 41 -11.97 2.64 -9.37
N GLU A 42 -12.63 3.77 -9.61
CA GLU A 42 -11.97 4.92 -10.25
C GLU A 42 -10.96 5.55 -9.29
N LEU A 43 -9.76 5.86 -9.77
CA LEU A 43 -8.77 6.60 -8.98
C LEU A 43 -9.13 8.08 -8.96
N LEU A 44 -9.66 8.54 -7.83
CA LEU A 44 -10.14 9.92 -7.64
C LEU A 44 -9.03 10.85 -7.17
N ASP A 45 -8.18 10.39 -6.25
CA ASP A 45 -7.13 11.20 -5.65
C ASP A 45 -5.96 10.34 -5.13
N MET A 46 -4.82 10.98 -4.89
CA MET A 46 -3.64 10.42 -4.25
C MET A 46 -3.34 11.18 -2.96
N LEU A 47 -3.69 10.58 -1.83
CA LEU A 47 -3.46 11.19 -0.52
C LEU A 47 -2.00 10.99 -0.10
N ASP A 48 -1.27 12.09 0.07
CA ASP A 48 0.09 12.06 0.62
C ASP A 48 0.04 11.77 2.12
N LEU A 49 0.55 10.60 2.50
CA LEU A 49 0.60 10.14 3.89
C LEU A 49 1.96 10.39 4.54
N ARG A 50 2.94 10.90 3.79
CA ARG A 50 4.31 11.12 4.29
C ARG A 50 4.32 12.17 5.38
N GLU A 51 5.20 11.98 6.34
CA GLU A 51 5.38 12.87 7.48
C GLU A 51 6.70 13.64 7.37
N GLN A 52 6.78 14.80 8.02
CA GLN A 52 8.06 15.51 8.11
C GLN A 52 9.00 14.78 9.08
N ALA A 53 10.22 14.50 8.63
CA ALA A 53 11.23 13.90 9.48
C ALA A 53 11.50 14.74 10.73
N LYS A 54 11.53 14.10 11.90
CA LYS A 54 11.94 14.73 13.16
C LYS A 54 13.47 14.98 13.12
N GLY A 55 13.91 16.16 12.64
CA GLY A 55 15.32 16.54 12.55
C GLY A 55 15.60 17.83 11.78
N LYS A 56 16.88 18.24 11.67
CA LYS A 56 17.30 19.39 10.84
C LYS A 56 17.24 19.01 9.36
N GLY A 57 16.04 19.09 8.78
CA GLY A 57 15.81 18.94 7.34
C GLY A 57 14.33 18.70 7.05
N LYS A 58 13.74 19.48 6.14
CA LYS A 58 12.34 19.35 5.69
C LYS A 58 12.13 18.16 4.74
N ARG A 59 12.74 17.00 5.04
CA ARG A 59 12.57 15.80 4.20
C ARG A 59 11.30 15.07 4.63
N LEU A 60 10.45 14.76 3.65
CA LEU A 60 9.30 13.89 3.85
C LEU A 60 9.77 12.43 3.95
N ILE A 61 9.25 11.71 4.94
CA ILE A 61 9.48 10.29 5.18
C ILE A 61 8.17 9.54 5.16
N THR A 62 8.21 8.24 4.87
CA THR A 62 7.02 7.39 4.93
C THR A 62 6.42 7.39 6.33
N ARG A 63 5.09 7.32 6.42
CA ARG A 63 4.38 7.12 7.68
C ARG A 63 4.36 5.66 8.05
N ASP A 64 4.79 5.33 9.26
CA ASP A 64 4.75 3.96 9.77
C ASP A 64 3.32 3.59 10.15
N MET A 65 2.77 2.59 9.48
CA MET A 65 1.39 2.12 9.65
C MET A 65 1.35 0.63 9.92
N ASP A 66 0.34 0.18 10.68
CA ASP A 66 -0.01 -1.23 10.74
C ASP A 66 -0.75 -1.63 9.46
N VAL A 67 -0.14 -2.53 8.70
CA VAL A 67 -0.72 -3.07 7.46
C VAL A 67 -0.85 -4.58 7.58
N PRO A 68 -1.73 -5.22 6.77
CA PRO A 68 -1.80 -6.68 6.72
C PRO A 68 -0.41 -7.26 6.54
N ARG A 69 -0.11 -8.34 7.28
CA ARG A 69 1.25 -8.87 7.43
C ARG A 69 1.94 -9.02 6.08
N GLN A 70 3.04 -8.29 5.94
CA GLN A 70 3.86 -8.27 4.74
C GLN A 70 4.78 -9.49 4.73
N VAL A 71 4.90 -10.15 3.58
CA VAL A 71 5.95 -11.16 3.40
C VAL A 71 7.26 -10.49 3.00
N ARG A 72 8.38 -10.95 3.56
CA ARG A 72 9.70 -10.55 3.08
C ARG A 72 9.95 -11.21 1.72
N ARG A 73 10.38 -10.41 0.75
CA ARG A 73 10.57 -10.82 -0.63
C ARG A 73 12.05 -10.79 -0.97
N THR A 74 12.52 -11.83 -1.64
CA THR A 74 13.80 -11.77 -2.36
C THR A 74 13.53 -11.19 -3.74
N SER A 75 14.50 -10.47 -4.29
CA SER A 75 14.36 -9.76 -5.58
C SER A 75 14.03 -10.67 -6.77
N LEU A 76 14.17 -11.99 -6.60
CA LEU A 76 13.94 -13.02 -7.62
C LEU A 76 12.49 -13.54 -7.65
N ARG A 77 11.68 -13.31 -6.60
CA ARG A 77 10.32 -13.84 -6.51
C ARG A 77 9.30 -12.73 -6.63
N ILE A 78 8.45 -12.83 -7.65
CA ILE A 78 7.25 -12.00 -7.78
C ILE A 78 6.24 -12.54 -6.78
N LYS A 79 5.86 -11.68 -5.82
CA LYS A 79 4.90 -11.99 -4.77
C LYS A 79 4.33 -10.69 -4.24
N ALA A 80 3.07 -10.39 -4.49
CA ALA A 80 2.38 -9.22 -4.00
C ALA A 80 2.15 -9.33 -2.50
N ASN A 81 2.17 -8.19 -1.84
CA ASN A 81 1.65 -8.04 -0.49
C ASN A 81 0.23 -7.47 -0.55
N PHE A 82 -0.65 -8.02 0.28
CA PHE A 82 -2.05 -7.62 0.31
C PHE A 82 -2.21 -6.21 0.88
N MET A 83 -3.02 -5.37 0.24
CA MET A 83 -3.40 -3.99 0.62
C MET A 83 -2.28 -2.94 0.73
N CYS A 84 -1.00 -3.33 0.72
CA CYS A 84 0.13 -2.42 0.91
C CYS A 84 1.33 -2.91 0.11
N ASP A 85 1.68 -2.21 -0.97
CA ASP A 85 2.81 -2.58 -1.82
C ASP A 85 3.39 -1.38 -2.59
N ASN A 86 4.54 -1.53 -3.25
CA ASN A 86 5.14 -0.48 -4.08
C ASN A 86 4.39 -0.30 -5.41
N SER A 87 4.70 0.80 -6.10
CA SER A 87 4.13 1.16 -7.41
C SER A 87 4.22 0.04 -8.46
N GLY A 88 5.25 -0.79 -8.41
CA GLY A 88 5.42 -1.88 -9.36
C GLY A 88 4.33 -2.96 -9.22
N TYR A 89 3.80 -3.17 -8.02
CA TYR A 89 2.69 -4.10 -7.80
C TYR A 89 1.33 -3.41 -7.90
N VAL A 90 1.20 -2.19 -7.35
CA VAL A 90 -0.10 -1.49 -7.28
C VAL A 90 -0.47 -0.82 -8.61
N LEU A 91 0.50 -0.22 -9.31
CA LEU A 91 0.28 0.55 -10.53
C LEU A 91 0.84 -0.12 -11.79
N GLY A 92 1.60 -1.21 -11.62
CA GLY A 92 2.25 -1.94 -12.72
C GLY A 92 3.44 -1.23 -13.35
N VAL A 93 4.01 -0.24 -12.67
CA VAL A 93 5.10 0.60 -13.20
C VAL A 93 6.24 0.79 -12.21
N VAL A 94 7.45 0.85 -12.74
CA VAL A 94 8.64 1.29 -12.01
C VAL A 94 9.41 2.30 -12.85
N GLN A 95 10.01 3.30 -12.19
CA GLN A 95 10.87 4.26 -12.85
C GLN A 95 12.14 4.46 -12.03
N LYS A 96 13.30 4.21 -12.67
CA LYS A 96 14.59 4.56 -12.08
C LYS A 96 14.89 6.02 -12.39
N ARG A 97 15.57 6.71 -11.48
CA ARG A 97 15.94 8.11 -11.66
C ARG A 97 16.67 8.32 -12.99
N GLY A 98 16.12 9.20 -13.84
CA GLY A 98 16.68 9.53 -15.15
C GLY A 98 16.51 8.43 -16.21
N LYS A 99 15.58 7.48 -16.01
CA LYS A 99 15.21 6.43 -16.97
C LYS A 99 13.71 6.55 -17.30
N PRO A 100 13.30 6.10 -18.50
CA PRO A 100 11.88 6.02 -18.84
C PRO A 100 11.17 5.04 -17.89
N VAL A 101 9.84 5.17 -17.85
CA VAL A 101 8.96 4.25 -17.12
C VAL A 101 9.07 2.85 -17.72
N GLU A 102 9.11 1.85 -16.87
CA GLU A 102 9.14 0.43 -17.21
C GLU A 102 7.86 -0.23 -16.70
N LEU A 103 7.14 -0.90 -17.59
CA LEU A 103 5.97 -1.73 -17.25
C LEU A 103 6.43 -3.04 -16.64
N VAL A 104 5.75 -3.46 -15.58
CA VAL A 104 6.06 -4.68 -14.82
C VAL A 104 4.82 -5.53 -14.63
N ASP A 105 4.18 -5.89 -15.74
CA ASP A 105 2.88 -6.58 -15.80
C ASP A 105 2.79 -7.77 -14.87
N LYS A 106 3.83 -8.60 -14.80
CA LYS A 106 3.85 -9.78 -13.91
C LYS A 106 3.64 -9.44 -12.43
N LYS A 107 4.12 -8.27 -11.97
CA LYS A 107 3.89 -7.81 -10.60
C LYS A 107 2.45 -7.34 -10.41
N PHE A 108 1.94 -6.59 -11.38
CA PHE A 108 0.55 -6.11 -11.36
C PHE A 108 -0.45 -7.27 -11.44
N ASP A 109 -0.20 -8.25 -12.30
CA ASP A 109 -1.01 -9.47 -12.42
C ASP A 109 -1.03 -10.27 -11.11
N ASP A 110 0.11 -10.41 -10.44
CA ASP A 110 0.19 -11.10 -9.15
C ASP A 110 -0.55 -10.32 -8.04
N MET A 111 -0.51 -8.98 -8.09
CA MET A 111 -1.30 -8.11 -7.22
C MET A 111 -2.80 -8.30 -7.45
N ARG A 112 -3.24 -8.26 -8.71
CA ARG A 112 -4.63 -8.49 -9.12
C ARG A 112 -5.12 -9.86 -8.69
N ALA A 113 -4.39 -10.93 -9.05
CA ALA A 113 -4.76 -12.30 -8.69
C ALA A 113 -4.82 -12.53 -7.17
N LEU A 114 -3.93 -11.90 -6.39
CA LEU A 114 -3.97 -11.94 -4.94
C LEU A 114 -5.25 -11.32 -4.38
N HIS A 115 -5.62 -10.13 -4.87
CA HIS A 115 -6.80 -9.40 -4.40
C HIS A 115 -8.09 -10.08 -4.86
N GLU A 116 -8.18 -10.55 -6.11
CA GLU A 116 -9.31 -11.34 -6.60
C GLU A 116 -9.54 -12.60 -5.75
N ARG A 117 -8.47 -13.33 -5.42
CA ARG A 117 -8.56 -14.55 -4.61
C ARG A 117 -9.08 -14.29 -3.19
N ILE A 118 -8.72 -13.15 -2.59
CA ILE A 118 -9.08 -12.82 -1.20
C ILE A 118 -10.44 -12.11 -1.13
N LEU A 119 -10.68 -11.18 -2.05
CA LEU A 119 -11.81 -10.24 -2.02
C LEU A 119 -12.96 -10.64 -2.94
N GLY A 120 -12.75 -11.50 -3.94
CA GLY A 120 -13.69 -11.74 -5.03
C GLY A 120 -15.05 -12.31 -4.64
N ASN A 121 -15.17 -12.89 -3.43
CA ASN A 121 -16.43 -13.43 -2.90
C ASN A 121 -17.00 -12.59 -1.76
N LEU A 122 -16.44 -11.40 -1.49
CA LEU A 122 -16.91 -10.51 -0.43
C LEU A 122 -17.91 -9.50 -0.99
N ASP A 123 -19.04 -9.36 -0.32
CA ASP A 123 -19.99 -8.27 -0.55
C ASP A 123 -19.61 -7.07 0.32
N ASP A 124 -18.52 -6.39 -0.07
CA ASP A 124 -17.99 -5.22 0.61
C ASP A 124 -17.69 -4.09 -0.40
N PRO A 125 -18.09 -2.83 -0.13
CA PRO A 125 -17.82 -1.71 -1.04
C PRO A 125 -16.32 -1.46 -1.29
N GLY A 126 -15.46 -1.64 -0.28
CA GLY A 126 -14.02 -1.48 -0.42
C GLY A 126 -13.41 -2.59 -1.28
N ALA A 127 -13.87 -3.82 -1.09
CA ALA A 127 -13.51 -4.94 -1.96
C ALA A 127 -13.86 -4.66 -3.42
N ARG A 128 -15.08 -4.17 -3.70
CA ARG A 128 -15.50 -3.79 -5.05
C ARG A 128 -14.65 -2.68 -5.65
N ALA A 129 -14.35 -1.64 -4.89
CA ALA A 129 -13.51 -0.54 -5.34
C ALA A 129 -12.10 -1.01 -5.75
N ILE A 130 -11.45 -1.82 -4.91
CA ILE A 130 -10.10 -2.32 -5.17
C ILE A 130 -10.09 -3.25 -6.38
N LEU A 131 -11.06 -4.17 -6.47
CA LEU A 131 -11.16 -5.08 -7.62
C LEU A 131 -11.50 -4.32 -8.91
N GLY A 132 -12.38 -3.33 -8.83
CA GLY A 132 -12.68 -2.40 -9.93
C GLY A 132 -11.41 -1.74 -10.45
N PHE A 133 -10.65 -1.10 -9.56
CA PHE A 133 -9.37 -0.47 -9.89
C PHE A 133 -8.41 -1.45 -10.56
N LEU A 134 -8.13 -2.60 -9.93
CA LEU A 134 -7.18 -3.58 -10.47
C LEU A 134 -7.63 -4.20 -11.80
N SER A 135 -8.94 -4.18 -12.10
CA SER A 135 -9.49 -4.71 -13.35
C SER A 135 -9.46 -3.70 -14.51
N THR A 136 -9.66 -2.41 -14.23
CA THR A 136 -9.77 -1.36 -15.24
C THR A 136 -8.52 -0.51 -15.41
N TRP A 137 -7.60 -0.56 -14.43
CA TRP A 137 -6.37 0.20 -14.46
C TRP A 137 -5.46 -0.25 -15.60
N ASP A 138 -4.92 0.73 -16.32
CA ASP A 138 -3.96 0.52 -17.40
C ASP A 138 -2.59 1.09 -17.01
N PRO A 139 -1.60 0.22 -16.70
CA PRO A 139 -0.23 0.64 -16.41
C PRO A 139 0.44 1.50 -17.48
N GLU A 140 0.06 1.36 -18.76
CA GLU A 140 0.67 2.12 -19.87
C GLU A 140 0.43 3.63 -19.74
N HIS A 141 -0.73 4.00 -19.18
CA HIS A 141 -1.15 5.40 -19.05
C HIS A 141 -0.86 6.00 -17.67
N ALA A 142 -0.17 5.27 -16.78
CA ALA A 142 0.04 5.68 -15.40
C ALA A 142 0.77 7.03 -15.28
N GLU A 143 1.84 7.26 -16.06
CA GLU A 143 2.64 8.50 -15.99
C GLU A 143 1.83 9.74 -16.43
N GLY A 144 0.92 9.56 -17.40
CA GLY A 144 0.06 10.61 -17.90
C GLY A 144 -1.26 10.77 -17.14
N HIS A 145 -1.54 9.90 -16.17
CA HIS A 145 -2.83 9.93 -15.48
C HIS A 145 -2.99 11.24 -14.68
N PRO A 146 -4.11 11.99 -14.82
CA PRO A 146 -4.26 13.32 -14.21
C PRO A 146 -4.03 13.38 -12.70
N VAL A 147 -4.39 12.31 -11.98
CA VAL A 147 -4.20 12.19 -10.53
C VAL A 147 -2.74 11.88 -10.16
N LEU A 148 -2.01 11.13 -11.00
CA LEU A 148 -0.65 10.70 -10.70
C LEU A 148 0.40 11.71 -11.17
N ALA A 149 0.17 12.36 -12.31
CA ALA A 149 1.12 13.29 -12.93
C ALA A 149 1.65 14.39 -11.98
N PRO A 150 0.83 15.03 -11.11
CA PRO A 150 1.32 16.05 -10.18
C PRO A 150 2.29 15.52 -9.11
N VAL A 151 2.21 14.23 -8.77
CA VAL A 151 3.00 13.59 -7.70
C VAL A 151 3.99 12.54 -8.23
N TRP A 152 4.06 12.36 -9.55
CA TRP A 152 4.75 11.24 -10.21
C TRP A 152 6.21 11.09 -9.77
N ASP A 153 6.98 12.17 -9.85
CA ASP A 153 8.40 12.18 -9.49
C ASP A 153 8.64 11.75 -8.04
N GLU A 154 7.74 12.14 -7.13
CA GLU A 154 7.82 11.79 -5.72
C GLU A 154 7.31 10.37 -5.46
N LEU A 155 6.28 9.93 -6.17
CA LEU A 155 5.73 8.58 -6.15
C LEU A 155 6.77 7.54 -6.59
N MET A 156 7.51 7.83 -7.66
CA MET A 156 8.56 6.96 -8.21
C MET A 156 9.83 6.91 -7.36
N ARG A 157 10.00 7.78 -6.35
CA ARG A 157 11.09 7.64 -5.36
C ARG A 157 10.88 6.46 -4.41
N GLY A 158 9.67 5.88 -4.41
CA GLY A 158 9.34 4.64 -3.72
C GLY A 158 8.59 4.83 -2.40
N GLY A 159 8.55 3.74 -1.64
CA GLY A 159 7.62 3.55 -0.53
C GLY A 159 6.38 2.78 -0.95
N ASN A 160 5.55 2.43 0.03
CA ASN A 160 4.36 1.64 -0.21
C ASN A 160 3.15 2.52 -0.46
N LEU A 161 2.21 1.97 -1.22
CA LEU A 161 0.91 2.53 -1.54
C LEU A 161 -0.14 1.63 -0.89
N ILE A 162 -1.17 2.26 -0.34
CA ILE A 162 -2.36 1.58 0.18
C ILE A 162 -3.61 2.05 -0.55
N PHE A 163 -4.74 1.43 -0.27
CA PHE A 163 -6.03 1.83 -0.83
C PHE A 163 -6.86 2.56 0.21
N LYS A 164 -7.77 3.40 -0.26
CA LYS A 164 -8.79 4.06 0.54
C LYS A 164 -10.09 4.07 -0.26
N LEU A 165 -11.21 3.73 0.38
CA LEU A 165 -12.52 3.99 -0.20
C LEU A 165 -12.92 5.45 0.06
N ASP A 166 -13.40 6.13 -0.98
CA ASP A 166 -13.84 7.52 -0.86
C ASP A 166 -15.01 7.68 0.12
N GLY A 167 -15.07 8.82 0.80
CA GLY A 167 -16.14 9.13 1.77
C GLY A 167 -16.11 8.34 3.09
N THR A 168 -15.30 7.29 3.23
CA THR A 168 -15.17 6.52 4.49
C THR A 168 -14.07 7.08 5.40
N GLN A 169 -14.11 6.73 6.69
CA GLN A 169 -13.01 7.03 7.61
C GLN A 169 -11.98 5.90 7.60
N GLY A 170 -10.69 6.27 7.62
CA GLY A 170 -9.58 5.31 7.63
C GLY A 170 -9.16 4.85 6.23
N PHE A 171 -8.39 3.76 6.24
CA PHE A 171 -7.78 3.08 5.10
C PHE A 171 -8.10 1.60 5.16
#